data_AF-A0A258XEA0-F1
#
_entry.id   AF-A0A258XEA0-F1
#
_cell.length_a   1.000
_cell.length_b   1.000
_cell.length_c   1.000
_cell.angle_alpha   90.00
_cell.angle_beta   90.00
_cell.angle_gamma   90.00
#
_symmetry.space_group_name_H-M   'P 1'
#
loop_
_entity.id
_entity.type
_entity.pdbx_description
1 polymer ?
#
loop_
_entity_poly.entity_id
_entity_poly.type
_entity_poly.pdbx_seq_one_letter_code
_entity_poly.pdbx_strand_id
1 'polypeptide(L)'
;MKSFLRNVSPRRAAVDLWEVLGAPSEYRFVGLMMAAAVTGGIFYVMNQQGGRDLPPPPKIVYFPSFVEGRTDAQILAENREATAKARAAEAEEEASAERVRQMYRAVGNATGVDTKKAYEEGNAERAAIKAKIDAERKAILDR
;
A
#
# COMPACT_ATOMS: atom_id res chain seq x y z
N MET A 1 -42.50 4.97 46.14
CA MET A 1 -41.80 5.99 45.30
C MET A 1 -42.71 7.12 44.78
N LYS A 2 -43.92 6.84 44.24
CA LYS A 2 -44.83 7.88 43.71
C LYS A 2 -45.26 8.95 44.73
N SER A 3 -45.34 8.62 46.02
CA SER A 3 -45.70 9.58 47.09
C SER A 3 -44.56 10.57 47.42
N PHE A 4 -43.30 10.13 47.32
CA PHE A 4 -42.13 10.96 47.63
C PHE A 4 -41.96 12.10 46.62
N LEU A 5 -42.06 11.78 45.33
CA LEU A 5 -41.94 12.76 44.24
C LEU A 5 -43.15 13.71 44.13
N ARG A 6 -44.29 13.40 44.77
CA ARG A 6 -45.47 14.26 44.80
C ARG A 6 -45.33 15.43 45.79
N ASN A 7 -44.46 15.28 46.80
CA ASN A 7 -44.24 16.28 47.84
C ASN A 7 -42.95 17.09 47.63
N VAL A 8 -42.09 16.68 46.68
CA VAL A 8 -40.88 17.41 46.29
C VAL A 8 -41.23 18.33 45.12
N SER A 9 -41.08 19.64 45.30
CA SER A 9 -41.27 20.58 44.19
C SER A 9 -39.92 20.84 43.50
N PRO A 10 -39.78 20.56 42.19
CA PRO A 10 -38.53 20.74 41.46
C PRO A 10 -38.00 22.16 41.53
N ARG A 11 -38.91 23.15 41.52
CA ARG A 11 -38.58 24.56 41.62
C ARG A 11 -37.94 24.90 42.98
N ARG A 12 -38.48 24.39 44.10
CA ARG A 12 -37.86 24.65 45.41
C ARG A 12 -36.55 23.90 45.57
N ALA A 13 -36.45 22.68 45.04
CA ALA A 13 -35.19 21.93 45.05
C ALA A 13 -34.07 22.67 44.28
N ALA A 14 -34.40 23.31 43.15
CA ALA A 14 -33.44 24.12 42.41
C ALA A 14 -33.02 25.39 43.16
N VAL A 15 -33.98 26.06 43.82
CA VAL A 15 -33.69 27.26 44.64
C VAL A 15 -32.84 26.88 45.86
N ASP A 16 -33.18 25.80 46.56
CA ASP A 16 -32.45 25.26 47.71
C ASP A 16 -31.01 24.87 47.32
N LEU A 17 -30.83 24.19 46.18
CA LEU A 17 -29.51 23.90 45.64
C LEU A 17 -28.72 25.20 45.35
N TRP A 18 -29.36 26.22 44.80
CA TRP A 18 -28.70 27.49 44.48
C TRP A 18 -28.32 28.28 45.75
N GLU A 19 -29.14 28.22 46.80
CA GLU A 19 -28.82 28.78 48.11
C GLU A 19 -27.62 28.08 48.73
N VAL A 20 -27.57 26.74 48.69
CA VAL A 20 -26.44 25.96 49.22
C VAL A 20 -25.15 26.20 48.42
N LEU A 21 -25.22 26.28 47.09
CA LEU A 21 -24.06 26.58 46.24
C LEU A 21 -23.62 28.04 46.36
N GLY A 22 -24.57 28.95 46.57
CA GLY A 22 -24.34 30.39 46.73
C GLY A 22 -23.86 30.78 48.12
N ALA A 23 -24.09 29.93 49.14
CA ALA A 23 -23.73 30.18 50.52
C ALA A 23 -22.21 30.44 50.68
N PRO A 24 -21.82 31.44 51.48
CA PRO A 24 -20.42 31.65 51.81
C PRO A 24 -19.89 30.47 52.64
N SER A 25 -18.90 29.76 52.11
CA SER A 25 -18.15 28.74 52.86
C SER A 25 -16.72 29.22 53.11
N GLU A 26 -16.16 28.82 54.25
CA GLU A 26 -14.77 29.14 54.63
C GLU A 26 -13.77 28.60 53.60
N TYR A 27 -14.14 27.52 52.90
CA TYR A 27 -13.30 26.84 51.92
C TYR A 27 -13.53 27.30 50.48
N ARG A 28 -14.37 28.31 50.21
CA ARG A 28 -14.65 28.75 48.81
C ARG A 28 -13.40 29.04 48.03
N PHE A 29 -12.46 29.76 48.63
CA PHE A 29 -11.21 30.15 47.99
C PHE A 29 -10.29 28.94 47.78
N VAL A 30 -10.18 28.07 48.78
CA VAL A 30 -9.39 26.83 48.69
C VAL A 30 -9.95 25.91 47.60
N GLY A 31 -11.28 25.73 47.55
CA GLY A 31 -11.95 24.94 46.54
C GLY A 31 -11.75 25.50 45.14
N LEU A 32 -11.84 26.83 44.96
CA LEU A 32 -11.56 27.50 43.69
C LEU A 32 -10.11 27.25 43.24
N MET A 33 -9.15 27.41 44.15
CA MET A 33 -7.73 27.19 43.87
C MET A 33 -7.45 25.74 43.49
N MET A 34 -8.06 24.77 44.17
CA MET A 34 -7.93 23.35 43.85
C MET A 34 -8.54 23.02 42.48
N ALA A 35 -9.72 23.55 42.17
CA ALA A 35 -10.36 23.37 40.87
C ALA A 35 -9.52 23.99 39.73
N ALA A 36 -8.98 25.19 39.96
CA ALA A 36 -8.08 25.85 39.02
C ALA A 36 -6.76 25.08 38.83
N ALA A 37 -6.20 24.53 39.91
CA ALA A 37 -4.98 23.74 39.85
C ALA A 37 -5.17 22.45 39.05
N VAL A 38 -6.25 21.71 39.29
CA VAL A 38 -6.58 20.48 38.55
C VAL A 38 -6.82 20.80 37.07
N THR A 39 -7.67 21.79 36.78
CA THR A 39 -8.01 22.16 35.41
C THR A 39 -6.79 22.70 34.66
N GLY A 40 -6.06 23.63 35.27
CA GLY A 40 -4.84 24.20 34.72
C GLY A 40 -3.74 23.15 34.52
N GLY A 41 -3.61 22.19 35.43
CA GLY A 41 -2.67 21.07 35.30
C GLY A 41 -2.96 20.20 34.07
N ILE A 42 -4.23 19.90 33.81
CA ILE A 42 -4.64 19.17 32.60
C ILE A 42 -4.24 19.95 31.35
N PHE A 43 -4.60 21.24 31.26
CA PHE A 43 -4.25 22.07 30.11
C PHE A 43 -2.74 22.26 29.94
N TYR A 44 -1.99 22.34 31.04
CA TYR A 44 -0.52 22.42 31.02
C TYR A 44 0.11 21.18 30.40
N VAL A 45 -0.39 19.98 30.75
CA VAL A 45 0.09 18.71 30.18
C VAL A 45 -0.35 18.57 28.72
N MET A 46 -1.56 19.02 28.36
CA MET A 46 -2.03 19.02 26.97
C MET A 46 -1.19 19.97 26.09
N ASN A 47 -0.84 21.14 26.60
CA ASN A 47 -0.04 22.12 25.85
C ASN A 47 1.38 21.62 25.55
N GLN A 48 1.96 20.78 26.41
CA GLN A 48 3.27 20.17 26.18
C GLN A 48 3.23 19.06 25.12
N GLN A 49 2.07 18.46 24.87
CA GLN A 49 1.88 17.40 23.88
C GLN A 49 1.61 17.97 22.49
N GLY A 50 2.38 18.99 22.09
CA GLY A 50 2.33 19.57 20.74
C GLY A 50 2.30 18.46 19.70
N GLY A 51 1.21 18.39 18.94
CA GLY A 51 1.02 17.37 17.92
C GLY A 51 2.22 17.35 17.00
N ARG A 52 2.86 16.19 16.86
CA ARG A 52 3.74 15.96 15.71
C ARG A 52 2.85 16.14 14.50
N ASP A 53 3.02 17.27 13.82
CA ASP A 53 2.38 17.48 12.53
C ASP A 53 2.73 16.30 11.63
N LEU A 54 1.80 15.88 10.76
CA LEU A 54 2.12 14.78 9.85
C LEU A 54 3.35 15.21 9.04
N PRO A 55 4.33 14.31 8.85
CA PRO A 55 5.48 14.64 8.03
C PRO A 55 4.99 15.17 6.68
N PRO A 56 5.56 16.29 6.18
CA PRO A 56 5.12 16.86 4.92
C PRO A 56 5.21 15.80 3.82
N PRO A 57 4.24 15.77 2.87
CA PRO A 57 4.26 14.78 1.81
C PRO A 57 5.58 14.84 1.03
N PRO A 58 6.07 13.70 0.52
CA PRO A 58 7.34 13.66 -0.19
C PRO A 58 7.30 14.55 -1.44
N LYS A 59 8.39 15.28 -1.69
CA LYS A 59 8.58 16.04 -2.93
C LYS A 59 8.96 15.06 -4.04
N ILE A 60 8.08 14.89 -5.04
CA ILE A 60 8.37 14.07 -6.21
C ILE A 60 9.14 14.92 -7.22
N VAL A 61 10.38 14.54 -7.51
CA VAL A 61 11.19 15.14 -8.59
C VAL A 61 11.12 14.21 -9.79
N TYR A 62 10.47 14.66 -10.87
CA TYR A 62 10.46 13.95 -12.14
C TYR A 62 11.73 14.28 -12.92
N PHE A 63 12.48 13.25 -13.31
CA PHE A 63 13.61 13.37 -14.20
C PHE A 63 13.20 12.84 -15.59
N PRO A 64 13.31 13.64 -16.67
CA PRO A 64 13.10 13.11 -18.01
C PRO A 64 14.24 12.14 -18.35
N SER A 65 13.91 10.86 -18.52
CA SER A 65 14.87 9.83 -18.94
C SER A 65 15.13 9.81 -20.44
N PHE A 66 14.35 10.58 -21.22
CA PHE A 66 14.45 10.66 -22.66
C PHE A 66 14.95 12.03 -23.08
N VAL A 67 15.78 12.07 -24.13
CA VAL A 67 16.27 13.31 -24.73
C VAL A 67 15.08 14.12 -25.25
N GLU A 68 14.96 15.37 -24.81
CA GLU A 68 13.94 16.29 -25.29
C GLU A 68 14.14 16.59 -26.79
N GLY A 69 13.05 16.64 -27.55
CA GLY A 69 13.08 17.00 -28.98
C GLY A 69 13.29 15.85 -29.96
N ARG A 70 13.29 14.58 -29.53
CA ARG A 70 13.23 13.45 -30.47
C ARG A 70 11.90 13.44 -31.22
N THR A 71 11.96 13.16 -32.52
CA THR A 71 10.75 12.98 -33.33
C THR A 71 10.24 11.54 -33.21
N ASP A 72 8.93 11.35 -33.41
CA ASP A 72 8.33 10.01 -33.45
C ASP A 72 9.01 9.09 -34.46
N ALA A 73 9.48 9.64 -35.59
CA ALA A 73 10.23 8.90 -36.60
C ALA A 73 11.57 8.37 -36.06
N GLN A 74 12.29 9.17 -35.27
CA GLN A 74 13.54 8.73 -34.62
C GLN A 74 13.26 7.67 -33.56
N ILE A 75 12.20 7.84 -32.75
CA ILE A 75 11.80 6.85 -31.74
C ILE A 75 11.44 5.51 -32.39
N LEU A 76 10.71 5.52 -33.51
CA LEU A 76 10.34 4.31 -34.24
C LEU A 76 11.57 3.62 -34.87
N ALA A 77 12.51 4.40 -35.41
CA ALA A 77 13.75 3.85 -35.96
C ALA A 77 14.59 3.16 -34.87
N GLU A 78 14.83 3.85 -33.75
CA GLU A 78 15.59 3.33 -32.61
C GLU A 78 14.94 2.06 -32.03
N ASN A 79 13.62 2.07 -31.86
CA ASN A 79 12.88 0.90 -31.37
C ASN A 79 12.97 -0.31 -32.33
N ARG A 80 12.95 -0.08 -33.65
CA ARG A 80 13.09 -1.17 -34.63
C ARG A 80 14.46 -1.82 -34.55
N GLU A 81 15.52 -1.03 -34.45
CA GLU A 81 16.89 -1.52 -34.30
C GLU A 81 17.07 -2.27 -32.97
N ALA A 82 16.59 -1.69 -31.86
CA ALA A 82 16.63 -2.32 -30.55
C ALA A 82 15.85 -3.65 -30.53
N THR A 83 14.66 -3.67 -31.13
CA THR A 83 13.84 -4.90 -31.24
C THR A 83 14.52 -5.95 -32.10
N ALA A 84 15.15 -5.56 -33.22
CA ALA A 84 15.87 -6.49 -34.06
C ALA A 84 17.04 -7.14 -33.32
N LYS A 85 17.82 -6.34 -32.57
CA LYS A 85 18.92 -6.83 -31.74
C LYS A 85 18.45 -7.76 -30.63
N ALA A 86 17.36 -7.40 -29.94
CA ALA A 86 16.77 -8.23 -28.88
C ALA A 86 16.30 -9.59 -29.43
N ARG A 87 15.57 -9.59 -30.56
CA ARG A 87 15.12 -10.83 -31.20
C ARG A 87 16.26 -11.71 -31.70
N ALA A 88 17.35 -11.10 -32.18
CA ALA A 88 18.54 -11.86 -32.58
C ALA A 88 19.19 -12.56 -31.38
N ALA A 89 19.33 -11.85 -30.24
CA ALA A 89 19.85 -12.43 -29.00
C ALA A 89 18.94 -13.57 -28.47
N GLU A 90 17.62 -13.37 -28.44
CA GLU A 90 16.66 -14.40 -28.05
C GLU A 90 16.76 -15.66 -28.94
N ALA A 91 16.94 -15.47 -30.26
CA ALA A 91 17.10 -16.58 -31.19
C ALA A 91 18.41 -17.36 -30.96
N GLU A 92 19.50 -16.67 -30.64
CA GLU A 92 20.78 -17.29 -30.30
C GLU A 92 20.71 -18.08 -28.98
N GLU A 93 20.06 -17.52 -27.97
CA GLU A 93 19.83 -18.18 -26.68
C GLU A 93 18.98 -19.44 -26.84
N GLU A 94 17.87 -19.37 -27.59
CA GLU A 94 17.01 -20.52 -27.84
C GLU A 94 17.75 -21.61 -28.64
N ALA A 95 18.57 -21.21 -29.62
CA ALA A 95 19.42 -22.16 -30.36
C ALA A 95 20.45 -22.83 -29.43
N SER A 96 20.99 -22.10 -28.45
CA SER A 96 21.89 -22.65 -27.43
C SER A 96 21.17 -23.62 -26.50
N ALA A 97 20.00 -23.24 -26.00
CA ALA A 97 19.17 -24.08 -25.15
C ALA A 97 18.78 -25.37 -25.90
N GLU A 98 18.46 -25.29 -27.19
CA GLU A 98 18.15 -26.46 -28.01
C GLU A 98 19.36 -27.40 -28.17
N ARG A 99 20.56 -26.86 -28.41
CA ARG A 99 21.79 -27.67 -28.43
C ARG A 99 22.00 -28.41 -27.10
N VAL A 100 21.81 -27.71 -25.98
CA VAL A 100 21.92 -28.30 -24.64
C VAL A 100 20.88 -29.41 -24.44
N ARG A 101 19.62 -29.20 -24.85
CA ARG A 101 18.56 -30.21 -24.81
C ARG A 101 18.92 -31.45 -25.64
N GLN A 102 19.49 -31.26 -26.83
CA GLN A 102 19.95 -32.36 -27.68
C GLN A 102 21.10 -33.15 -27.05
N MET A 103 22.07 -32.47 -26.41
CA MET A 103 23.15 -33.14 -25.67
C MET A 103 22.60 -33.99 -24.53
N TYR A 104 21.71 -33.45 -23.69
CA TYR A 104 21.07 -34.23 -22.62
C TYR A 104 20.25 -35.41 -23.14
N ARG A 105 19.57 -35.23 -24.27
CA ARG A 105 18.85 -36.31 -24.95
C ARG A 105 19.79 -37.44 -25.38
N ALA A 106 20.95 -37.09 -25.95
CA ALA A 106 21.96 -38.06 -26.37
C ALA A 106 22.51 -38.86 -25.17
N VAL A 107 22.83 -38.18 -24.06
CA VAL A 107 23.28 -38.83 -22.81
C VAL A 107 22.20 -39.74 -22.25
N GLY A 108 20.96 -39.25 -22.11
CA GLY A 108 19.87 -40.04 -21.55
C GLY A 108 19.54 -41.28 -22.39
N ASN A 109 19.61 -41.18 -23.72
CA ASN A 109 19.46 -42.34 -24.62
C ASN A 109 20.57 -43.38 -24.40
N ALA A 110 21.80 -42.96 -24.11
CA ALA A 110 22.91 -43.85 -23.83
C ALA A 110 22.82 -44.51 -22.44
N THR A 111 22.21 -43.84 -21.46
CA THR A 111 22.07 -44.34 -20.08
C THR A 111 20.73 -45.03 -19.80
N GLY A 112 19.87 -45.22 -20.81
CA GLY A 112 18.58 -45.92 -20.69
C GLY A 112 17.44 -45.10 -20.09
N VAL A 113 17.54 -43.77 -20.09
CA VAL A 113 16.48 -42.85 -19.65
C VAL A 113 15.52 -42.57 -20.82
N ASP A 114 14.20 -42.54 -20.57
CA ASP A 114 13.20 -42.17 -21.59
C ASP A 114 13.20 -40.66 -21.85
N THR A 115 14.10 -40.24 -22.75
CA THR A 115 14.26 -38.83 -23.13
C THR A 115 13.22 -38.35 -24.13
N LYS A 116 12.54 -39.27 -24.84
CA LYS A 116 11.55 -38.90 -25.87
C LYS A 116 10.30 -38.33 -25.21
N LYS A 117 9.77 -39.05 -24.22
CA LYS A 117 8.59 -38.62 -23.49
C LYS A 117 8.82 -37.28 -22.78
N ALA A 118 9.95 -37.14 -22.10
CA ALA A 118 10.31 -35.89 -21.43
C ALA A 118 10.45 -34.69 -22.38
N TYR A 119 10.97 -34.91 -23.60
CA TYR A 119 11.09 -33.85 -24.60
C TYR A 119 9.74 -33.42 -25.17
N GLU A 120 8.84 -34.37 -25.43
CA GLU A 120 7.49 -34.12 -25.92
C GLU A 120 6.64 -33.37 -24.87
N GLU A 121 6.67 -33.83 -23.62
CA GLU A 121 6.02 -33.15 -22.49
C GLU A 121 6.54 -31.72 -22.33
N GLY A 122 7.86 -31.52 -22.34
CA GLY A 122 8.46 -30.18 -22.25
C GLY A 122 8.09 -29.26 -23.42
N ASN A 123 7.95 -29.79 -24.64
CA ASN A 123 7.47 -29.01 -25.79
C ASN A 123 6.00 -28.61 -25.63
N ALA A 124 5.15 -29.52 -25.16
CA ALA A 124 3.74 -29.26 -24.93
C ALA A 124 3.55 -28.19 -23.84
N GLU A 125 4.31 -28.27 -22.75
CA GLU A 125 4.31 -27.27 -21.69
C GLU A 125 4.75 -25.89 -22.19
N ARG A 126 5.85 -25.81 -22.94
CA ARG A 126 6.32 -24.54 -23.53
C ARG A 126 5.29 -23.93 -24.48
N ALA A 127 4.66 -24.75 -25.33
CA ALA A 127 3.60 -24.29 -26.22
C ALA A 127 2.38 -23.77 -25.46
N ALA A 128 1.97 -24.46 -24.39
CA ALA A 128 0.86 -24.04 -23.54
C ALA A 128 1.16 -22.73 -22.80
N ILE A 129 2.39 -22.57 -22.26
CA ILE A 129 2.83 -21.32 -21.61
C ILE A 129 2.83 -20.17 -22.61
N LYS A 130 3.39 -20.39 -23.81
CA LYS A 130 3.41 -19.37 -24.86
C LYS A 130 1.98 -18.94 -25.25
N ALA A 131 1.07 -19.89 -25.44
CA ALA A 131 -0.32 -19.60 -25.76
C ALA A 131 -1.03 -18.80 -24.65
N LYS A 132 -0.75 -19.09 -23.37
CA LYS A 132 -1.28 -18.31 -22.24
C LYS A 132 -0.76 -16.87 -22.26
N ILE A 133 0.56 -16.69 -22.41
CA ILE A 133 1.18 -15.36 -22.48
C ILE A 133 0.62 -14.56 -23.67
N ASP A 134 0.47 -15.17 -24.84
CA ASP A 134 -0.09 -14.52 -26.02
C ASP A 134 -1.57 -14.14 -25.83
N ALA A 135 -2.35 -14.99 -25.14
CA ALA A 135 -3.74 -14.70 -24.80
C ALA A 135 -3.86 -13.53 -23.79
N GLU A 136 -3.03 -13.52 -22.75
CA GLU A 136 -2.96 -12.41 -21.78
C GLU A 136 -2.54 -11.11 -22.46
N ARG A 137 -1.53 -11.16 -23.34
CA ARG A 137 -1.09 -10.01 -24.13
C ARG A 137 -2.22 -9.45 -24.99
N LYS A 138 -2.98 -10.32 -25.64
CA LYS A 138 -4.14 -9.92 -26.44
C LYS A 138 -5.23 -9.26 -25.58
N ALA A 139 -5.54 -9.84 -24.42
CA ALA A 139 -6.53 -9.28 -23.49
C ALA A 139 -6.14 -7.88 -22.97
N ILE A 140 -4.85 -7.59 -22.80
CA ILE A 140 -4.36 -6.26 -22.42
C ILE A 140 -4.49 -5.27 -23.57
N LEU A 141 -4.23 -5.68 -24.81
CA LEU A 141 -4.31 -4.80 -25.99
C LEU A 141 -5.74 -4.47 -26.41
N ASP A 142 -6.69 -5.37 -26.13
CA ASP A 142 -8.11 -5.21 -26.48
C ASP A 142 -8.91 -4.42 -25.41
N ARG A 143 -8.27 -3.97 -24.32
CA ARG A 143 -8.87 -3.18 -23.23
C ARG A 143 -8.62 -1.68 -23.39
#